data_AF-A0A7X7QP78-F1
#
_entry.id   AF-A0A7X7QP78-F1
#
_cell.length_a   1.000
_cell.length_b   1.000
_cell.length_c   1.000
_cell.angle_alpha   90.00
_cell.angle_beta   90.00
_cell.angle_gamma   90.00
#
_symmetry.space_group_name_H-M   'P 1'
#
loop_
_entity.id
_entity.type
_entity.pdbx_description
1 polymer ?
#
loop_
_entity_poly.entity_id
_entity_poly.type
_entity_poly.pdbx_seq_one_letter_code
_entity_poly.pdbx_strand_id
1 'polypeptide(L)'
;MYPGKREFLQTYIEDIEDVAMLTNDLMAIRFEHFILIDDRRRGDSCIYYDNETVRELLLKGLDEKDLGNPTLPARNIKEVVGSDRLQGVVRLSFAQGYLQFSRQFMDKLLGHQNQRHRENILRNWFR
;
A
#
# COMPACT_ATOMS: atom_id res chain seq x y z
N MET A 1 0.32 14.02 10.37
CA MET A 1 0.25 13.18 9.15
C MET A 1 1.31 13.67 8.17
N TYR A 2 2.17 12.78 7.65
CA TYR A 2 3.19 13.16 6.67
C TYR A 2 2.53 13.60 5.36
N PRO A 3 2.86 14.75 4.76
CA PRO A 3 2.18 15.26 3.57
C PRO A 3 2.11 14.24 2.42
N GLY A 4 3.21 13.53 2.15
CA GLY A 4 3.28 12.52 1.09
C GLY A 4 2.37 11.30 1.31
N LYS A 5 2.08 10.93 2.55
CA LYS A 5 1.16 9.82 2.87
C LYS A 5 -0.27 10.16 2.56
N ARG A 6 -0.69 11.39 2.89
CA ARG A 6 -2.04 11.88 2.57
C ARG A 6 -2.25 11.90 1.06
N GLU A 7 -1.33 12.52 0.32
CA GLU A 7 -1.40 12.61 -1.14
C GLU A 7 -1.42 11.22 -1.79
N PHE A 8 -0.60 10.30 -1.27
CA PHE A 8 -0.57 8.92 -1.72
C PHE A 8 -1.92 8.21 -1.53
N LEU A 9 -2.48 8.22 -0.31
CA LEU A 9 -3.75 7.54 -0.04
C LEU A 9 -4.91 8.17 -0.81
N GLN A 10 -4.91 9.50 -0.98
CA GLN A 10 -5.90 10.21 -1.79
C GLN A 10 -5.88 9.80 -3.26
N THR A 11 -4.72 9.41 -3.80
CA THR A 11 -4.58 8.97 -5.20
C THR A 11 -5.35 7.68 -5.47
N TYR A 12 -5.52 6.83 -4.45
CA TYR A 12 -6.13 5.49 -4.58
C TYR A 12 -7.43 5.36 -3.80
N ILE A 13 -8.05 6.49 -3.43
CA ILE A 13 -9.22 6.49 -2.53
C ILE A 13 -10.44 5.79 -3.15
N GLU A 14 -10.57 5.85 -4.47
CA GLU A 14 -11.66 5.21 -5.22
C GLU A 14 -11.52 3.68 -5.28
N ASP A 15 -10.31 3.16 -5.06
CA ASP A 15 -10.02 1.72 -5.06
C ASP A 15 -10.16 1.08 -3.66
N ILE A 16 -10.41 1.89 -2.62
CA ILE A 16 -10.56 1.42 -1.25
C ILE A 16 -11.94 0.79 -1.09
N GLU A 17 -11.99 -0.49 -0.73
CA GLU A 17 -13.24 -1.20 -0.48
C GLU A 17 -13.77 -0.99 0.94
N ASP A 18 -12.87 -0.91 1.93
CA ASP A 18 -13.24 -0.75 3.34
C ASP A 18 -12.07 -0.23 4.19
N VAL A 19 -12.39 0.37 5.34
CA VAL A 19 -11.40 0.86 6.31
C VAL A 19 -11.85 0.49 7.73
N ALA A 20 -10.99 -0.22 8.46
CA ALA A 20 -11.25 -0.66 9.83
C ALA A 20 -10.14 -0.21 10.79
N MET A 21 -10.51 0.19 12.00
CA MET A 21 -9.55 0.44 13.07
C MET A 21 -9.29 -0.87 13.82
N LEU A 22 -8.05 -1.37 13.76
CA LEU A 22 -7.64 -2.56 14.53
C LEU A 22 -7.32 -2.21 15.99
N THR A 23 -6.80 -1.01 16.20
CA THR A 23 -6.58 -0.40 17.53
C THR A 23 -6.78 1.12 17.42
N ASN A 24 -6.51 1.89 18.48
CA ASN A 24 -6.55 3.36 18.39
C ASN A 24 -5.52 3.95 17.41
N ASP A 25 -4.43 3.22 17.17
CA ASP A 25 -3.28 3.67 16.37
C ASP A 25 -3.12 2.91 15.05
N LEU A 26 -3.75 1.74 14.90
CA LEU A 26 -3.62 0.89 13.72
C LEU A 26 -4.91 0.88 12.89
N MET A 27 -4.78 1.18 11.61
CA MET A 27 -5.86 1.18 10.64
C MET A 27 -5.54 0.18 9.52
N ALA A 28 -6.49 -0.70 9.24
CA ALA A 28 -6.48 -1.55 8.06
C ALA A 28 -7.28 -0.88 6.95
N ILE A 29 -6.67 -0.75 5.77
CA ILE A 29 -7.27 -0.19 4.56
C ILE A 29 -7.33 -1.33 3.55
N ARG A 30 -8.53 -1.78 3.21
CA ARG A 30 -8.77 -2.96 2.38
C ARG A 30 -8.97 -2.57 0.92
N PHE A 31 -8.30 -3.32 0.05
CA PHE A 31 -8.48 -3.34 -1.39
C PHE A 31 -8.92 -4.75 -1.81
N GLU A 32 -9.33 -4.94 -3.05
CA GLU A 32 -9.90 -6.22 -3.53
C GLU A 32 -8.99 -7.44 -3.25
N HIS A 33 -7.68 -7.29 -3.39
CA HIS A 33 -6.71 -8.39 -3.32
C HIS A 33 -5.63 -8.25 -2.25
N PHE A 34 -5.68 -7.17 -1.47
CA PHE A 34 -4.65 -6.89 -0.47
C PHE A 34 -5.14 -5.91 0.61
N ILE A 35 -4.37 -5.78 1.67
CA ILE A 35 -4.59 -4.78 2.71
C ILE A 35 -3.34 -3.94 2.93
N LEU A 36 -3.56 -2.66 3.27
CA LEU A 36 -2.53 -1.80 3.83
C LEU A 36 -2.80 -1.60 5.32
N ILE A 37 -1.77 -1.77 6.13
CA ILE A 37 -1.79 -1.45 7.55
C ILE A 37 -1.06 -0.13 7.76
N ASP A 38 -1.81 0.86 8.22
CA ASP A 38 -1.35 2.18 8.62
C ASP A 38 -1.19 2.22 10.15
N ASP A 39 0.04 2.40 10.62
CA ASP A 39 0.31 2.83 12.00
C ASP A 39 0.39 4.35 12.06
N ARG A 40 -0.59 4.97 12.72
CA ARG A 40 -0.71 6.44 12.86
C ARG A 40 0.48 7.07 13.58
N ARG A 41 1.19 6.30 14.42
CA ARG A 41 2.41 6.74 15.10
C ARG A 41 3.59 6.82 14.13
N ARG A 42 3.52 6.09 13.01
CA ARG A 42 4.51 6.07 11.91
C ARG A 42 3.94 6.80 10.69
N GLY A 43 4.16 8.11 10.67
CA GLY A 43 3.60 8.97 9.63
C GLY A 43 4.14 8.71 8.22
N ASP A 44 5.28 8.05 8.07
CA ASP A 44 6.08 7.98 6.84
C ASP A 44 5.95 6.66 6.07
N SER A 45 5.13 5.72 6.53
CA SER A 45 5.02 4.41 5.88
C SER A 45 3.68 3.71 6.15
N CYS A 46 3.39 2.69 5.33
CA CYS A 46 2.37 1.66 5.56
C CYS A 46 2.98 0.29 5.28
N ILE A 47 2.38 -0.77 5.82
CA ILE A 47 2.76 -2.14 5.49
C ILE A 47 1.69 -2.73 4.57
N TYR A 48 2.13 -3.25 3.43
CA TYR A 48 1.31 -4.01 2.50
C TYR A 48 1.36 -5.50 2.85
N TYR A 49 0.19 -6.15 2.72
CA TYR A 49 0.04 -7.60 2.72
C TYR A 49 -0.93 -8.01 1.62
N ASP A 50 -0.56 -9.00 0.81
CA ASP A 50 -1.56 -9.69 -0.01
C ASP A 50 -2.47 -10.58 0.87
N ASN A 51 -3.67 -10.87 0.36
CA ASN A 51 -4.69 -11.62 1.11
C ASN A 51 -4.24 -13.03 1.54
N GLU A 52 -3.39 -13.69 0.75
CA GLU A 52 -2.87 -15.03 1.08
C GLU A 52 -1.93 -14.94 2.29
N THR A 53 -0.99 -13.99 2.28
CA THR A 53 -0.07 -13.73 3.39
C THR A 53 -0.81 -13.37 4.68
N VAL A 54 -1.84 -12.51 4.64
CA VAL A 54 -2.64 -12.17 5.83
C VAL A 54 -3.30 -13.42 6.40
N ARG A 55 -3.98 -14.19 5.54
CA ARG A 55 -4.68 -15.40 5.95
C ARG A 55 -3.72 -16.39 6.63
N GLU A 56 -2.54 -16.61 6.06
CA GLU A 56 -1.54 -17.47 6.68
C GLU A 56 -1.08 -16.98 8.05
N LEU A 57 -0.88 -15.68 8.21
CA LEU A 57 -0.45 -15.09 9.49
C LEU A 57 -1.52 -15.25 10.56
N LEU A 58 -2.78 -14.96 10.23
CA LEU A 58 -3.90 -15.12 11.15
C LEU A 58 -4.13 -16.61 11.52
N LEU A 59 -3.99 -17.52 10.56
CA LEU A 59 -4.08 -18.97 10.84
C LEU A 59 -2.96 -19.49 11.76
N LYS A 60 -1.79 -18.83 11.74
CA LYS A 60 -0.68 -19.13 12.66
C LYS A 60 -0.90 -18.54 14.06
N GLY A 61 -2.05 -17.92 14.32
CA GLY A 61 -2.41 -17.33 15.61
C GLY A 61 -1.85 -15.94 15.84
N LEU A 62 -1.40 -15.25 14.78
CA LEU A 62 -1.00 -13.84 14.88
C LEU A 62 -2.25 -12.99 15.15
N ASP A 63 -2.19 -12.11 16.15
CA ASP A 63 -3.26 -11.17 16.44
C ASP A 63 -3.25 -10.04 15.38
N GLU A 64 -4.42 -9.52 15.03
CA GLU A 64 -4.56 -8.45 14.02
C GLU A 64 -3.73 -7.21 14.39
N LYS A 65 -3.61 -6.92 15.69
CA LYS A 65 -2.79 -5.79 16.19
C LYS A 65 -1.30 -5.95 15.87
N ASP A 66 -0.82 -7.18 15.66
CA ASP A 66 0.58 -7.45 15.39
C ASP A 66 0.93 -7.19 13.91
N LEU A 67 -0.08 -6.99 13.04
CA LEU A 67 0.11 -6.61 11.64
C LEU A 67 0.73 -5.20 11.48
N GLY A 68 0.67 -4.34 12.50
CA GLY A 68 1.38 -3.06 12.47
C GLY A 68 2.90 -3.20 12.62
N ASN A 69 3.37 -4.35 13.11
CA ASN A 69 4.78 -4.65 13.34
C ASN A 69 5.08 -6.13 13.01
N PRO A 70 5.05 -6.51 11.72
CA PRO A 70 5.19 -7.91 11.32
C PRO A 70 6.48 -8.52 11.86
N THR A 71 6.37 -9.73 12.40
CA THR A 71 7.51 -10.57 12.77
C THR A 71 8.31 -11.03 11.54
N LEU A 72 7.65 -11.09 10.38
CA LEU A 72 8.30 -11.34 9.09
C LEU A 72 8.99 -10.06 8.59
N PRO A 73 10.21 -10.17 8.04
CA PRO A 73 10.90 -9.01 7.48
C PRO A 73 10.12 -8.47 6.28
N ALA A 74 9.54 -7.27 6.44
CA ALA A 74 8.90 -6.57 5.35
C ALA A 74 9.97 -6.21 4.29
N ARG A 75 9.74 -6.61 3.03
CA ARG A 75 10.66 -6.35 1.92
C ARG A 75 10.70 -4.85 1.60
N ASN A 76 11.86 -4.39 1.11
CA ASN A 76 12.04 -2.99 0.71
C ASN A 76 11.32 -2.73 -0.63
N ILE A 77 10.53 -1.66 -0.70
CA ILE A 77 9.76 -1.30 -1.90
C ILE A 77 10.62 -1.14 -3.16
N LYS A 78 11.86 -0.66 -3.02
CA LYS A 78 12.77 -0.46 -4.15
C LYS A 78 13.18 -1.78 -4.80
N GLU A 79 13.39 -2.81 -3.98
CA GLU A 79 13.72 -4.17 -4.44
C GLU A 79 12.51 -4.82 -5.09
N VAL A 80 11.34 -4.64 -4.48
CA VAL A 80 10.10 -5.27 -4.93
C VAL A 80 9.66 -4.74 -6.29
N VAL A 81 9.71 -3.42 -6.51
CA VAL A 81 9.27 -2.81 -7.77
C VAL A 81 10.15 -3.21 -8.96
N GLY A 82 11.45 -3.42 -8.71
CA GLY A 82 12.41 -3.93 -9.71
C GLY A 82 12.26 -5.42 -10.01
N SER A 83 11.43 -6.14 -9.24
CA SER A 83 11.06 -7.53 -9.48
C SER A 83 9.59 -7.62 -9.91
N ASP A 84 9.20 -8.71 -10.56
CA ASP A 84 7.78 -8.99 -10.83
C ASP A 84 7.08 -9.69 -9.64
N ARG A 85 7.73 -9.74 -8.47
CA ARG A 85 7.22 -10.45 -7.28
C ARG A 85 6.50 -9.52 -6.32
N LEU A 86 5.21 -9.30 -6.58
CA LEU A 86 4.35 -8.43 -5.78
C LEU A 86 3.80 -9.06 -4.48
N GLN A 87 3.87 -10.39 -4.34
CA GLN A 87 3.34 -11.14 -3.19
C GLN A 87 4.23 -11.06 -1.93
N GLY A 88 3.62 -11.02 -0.75
CA GLY A 88 4.24 -11.08 0.56
C GLY A 88 4.03 -9.80 1.37
N VAL A 89 4.86 -9.63 2.41
CA VAL A 89 4.88 -8.41 3.22
C VAL A 89 5.83 -7.38 2.60
N VAL A 90 5.34 -6.16 2.36
CA VAL A 90 6.14 -5.08 1.76
C VAL A 90 5.95 -3.78 2.54
N ARG A 91 7.04 -3.05 2.81
CA ARG A 91 6.95 -1.73 3.44
C ARG A 91 6.86 -0.64 2.39
N LEU A 92 5.72 0.04 2.31
CA LEU A 92 5.53 1.23 1.50
C LEU A 92 6.10 2.43 2.26
N SER A 93 7.11 3.09 1.69
CA SER A 93 7.70 4.30 2.27
C SER A 93 7.23 5.53 1.51
N PHE A 94 6.84 6.55 2.26
CA PHE A 94 6.41 7.85 1.76
C PHE A 94 7.48 8.93 1.94
N ALA A 95 8.66 8.56 2.44
CA ALA A 95 9.80 9.46 2.51
C ALA A 95 10.21 9.94 1.11
N GLN A 96 10.82 11.14 1.07
CA GLN A 96 11.34 11.72 -0.17
C GLN A 96 12.35 10.76 -0.83
N GLY A 97 12.15 10.47 -2.12
CA GLY A 97 12.95 9.50 -2.89
C GLY A 97 12.39 8.07 -2.93
N TYR A 98 11.50 7.69 -1.99
CA TYR A 98 10.85 6.38 -1.99
C TYR A 98 9.39 6.38 -2.47
N LEU A 99 8.72 7.54 -2.37
CA LEU A 99 7.31 7.70 -2.74
C LEU A 99 7.00 7.21 -4.17
N GLN A 100 7.89 7.44 -5.12
CA GLN A 100 7.71 7.00 -6.51
C GLN A 100 7.63 5.47 -6.63
N PHE A 101 8.41 4.74 -5.84
CA PHE A 101 8.40 3.27 -5.86
C PHE A 101 7.11 2.75 -5.22
N SER A 102 6.66 3.37 -4.11
CA SER A 102 5.37 3.05 -3.50
C SER A 102 4.21 3.27 -4.48
N ARG A 103 4.24 4.36 -5.28
CA ARG A 103 3.25 4.61 -6.33
C ARG A 103 3.30 3.57 -7.44
N GLN A 104 4.48 3.31 -7.99
CA GLN A 104 4.66 2.30 -9.05
C GLN A 104 4.19 0.91 -8.60
N PHE A 105 4.43 0.55 -7.34
CA PHE A 105 3.96 -0.70 -6.77
C PHE A 105 2.43 -0.77 -6.68
N MET A 106 1.78 0.27 -6.14
CA MET A 106 0.31 0.34 -6.10
C MET A 106 -0.30 0.35 -7.49
N ASP A 107 0.25 1.13 -8.42
CA ASP A 107 -0.23 1.20 -9.80
C ASP A 107 -0.13 -0.17 -10.50
N LYS A 108 0.90 -0.98 -10.18
CA LYS A 108 1.03 -2.37 -10.62
C LYS A 108 -0.06 -3.26 -10.01
N LEU A 109 -0.30 -3.16 -8.70
CA LEU A 109 -1.29 -3.97 -7.99
C LEU A 109 -2.72 -3.73 -8.47
N LEU A 110 -3.07 -2.46 -8.71
CA LEU A 110 -4.41 -2.04 -9.11
C LEU A 110 -4.62 -2.12 -10.63
N GLY A 111 -3.62 -2.54 -11.41
CA GLY A 111 -3.71 -2.56 -12.87
C GLY A 111 -3.79 -1.17 -13.52
N HIS A 112 -3.44 -0.11 -12.78
CA HIS A 112 -3.51 1.29 -13.23
C HIS A 112 -2.39 1.69 -14.22
N GLN A 113 -1.56 0.75 -14.69
CA GLN A 113 -0.49 1.02 -15.66
C GLN A 113 -0.98 1.71 -16.95
N ASN A 114 -2.28 1.61 -17.29
CA ASN A 114 -2.85 2.20 -18.50
C ASN A 114 -3.72 3.46 -18.29
N GLN A 115 -4.07 3.85 -17.06
CA GLN A 115 -4.93 5.02 -16.84
C GLN A 115 -4.19 6.35 -16.92
N ARG A 116 -2.94 6.43 -16.44
CA ARG A 116 -2.11 7.66 -16.59
C ARG A 116 -1.77 7.98 -18.04
N HIS A 117 -1.76 6.99 -18.94
CA HIS A 117 -1.61 7.24 -20.37
C HIS A 117 -2.89 7.84 -20.97
N ARG A 118 -4.07 7.43 -20.50
CA ARG A 118 -5.36 8.02 -20.93
C ARG A 118 -5.53 9.46 -20.43
N GLU A 119 -5.14 9.79 -19.20
CA GLU A 119 -5.23 11.17 -18.70
C GLU A 119 -4.29 12.13 -19.44
N ASN A 120 -3.09 11.67 -19.84
CA ASN A 120 -2.17 12.47 -20.65
C ASN A 120 -2.65 12.63 -22.10
N ILE A 121 -3.33 11.63 -22.69
CA ILE A 121 -3.94 11.75 -24.02
C ILE A 121 -5.10 12.74 -24.00
N LEU A 122 -5.98 12.66 -22.99
CA LEU A 122 -7.11 13.58 -22.86
C LEU A 122 -6.64 15.02 -22.59
N ARG A 123 -5.62 15.24 -21.75
CA ARG A 123 -5.07 16.59 -21.53
C ARG A 123 -4.39 17.20 -22.75
N ASN A 124 -3.86 16.40 -23.67
CA ASN A 124 -3.25 16.88 -24.91
C ASN A 124 -4.25 17.15 -26.04
N TRP A 125 -5.49 16.65 -25.93
CA TRP A 125 -6.56 16.91 -26.92
C TRP A 125 -7.38 18.17 -26.60
N PHE A 126 -7.36 18.64 -25.35
CA PHE A 126 -8.06 19.85 -24.90
C PHE A 126 -7.12 21.07 -24.75
N ARG A 127 -5.95 21.04 -25.38
CA ARG A 127 -5.06 22.20 -25.59
C ARG A 127 -4.95 22.48 -27.08
#